data_AF-A0A8J4XQA2-F1
#
_entry.id   AF-A0A8J4XQA2-F1
#
_cell.length_a   1.000
_cell.length_b   1.000
_cell.length_c   1.000
_cell.angle_alpha   90.00
_cell.angle_beta   90.00
_cell.angle_gamma   90.00
#
_symmetry.space_group_name_H-M   'P 1'
#
loop_
_entity.id
_entity.type
_entity.pdbx_description
1 polymer ?
#
loop_
_entity_poly.entity_id
_entity_poly.type
_entity_poly.pdbx_seq_one_letter_code
_entity_poly.pdbx_strand_id
1 'polypeptide(L)'
;MSSSGFLGGKEKSDSRRTIVQKTHIPTVLRHEHSSLKQYQATNASFPTVLLLRNPANAIISYYKFMVRKSHTEQIPDSQFKTKKFRTFVEKAVSYWMELAVNSLLWTEAPLHVLYYERLVEEPLKELRSVLAFLRVPEDEGRMACIAEHLEGKFKRKGNKNIDPYTVQEKTSMAAAARAVNRTLQLLGYAPLPSYN
;
A
#
# COMPACT_ATOMS: atom_id res chain seq x y z
N MET A 1 -13.95 14.71 18.61
CA MET A 1 -12.80 14.71 17.66
C MET A 1 -12.24 13.29 17.59
N SER A 2 -12.23 12.67 16.40
CA SER A 2 -11.71 11.31 16.20
C SER A 2 -10.18 11.39 16.11
N SER A 3 -9.49 10.82 17.10
CA SER A 3 -8.07 11.01 17.39
C SER A 3 -7.08 10.21 16.52
N SER A 4 -7.48 9.70 15.36
CA SER A 4 -6.65 8.76 14.58
C SER A 4 -6.68 8.94 13.06
N GLY A 5 -6.97 10.14 12.54
CA GLY A 5 -6.94 10.44 11.10
C GLY A 5 -6.17 11.72 10.79
N PHE A 6 -5.52 11.78 9.62
CA PHE A 6 -4.98 13.03 9.10
C PHE A 6 -6.13 13.98 8.73
N LEU A 7 -5.93 15.29 8.90
CA LEU A 7 -6.86 16.32 8.41
C LEU A 7 -7.14 16.08 6.92
N GLY A 8 -8.41 16.15 6.52
CA GLY A 8 -8.85 15.81 5.16
C GLY A 8 -9.18 14.33 4.93
N GLY A 9 -8.74 13.40 5.78
CA GLY A 9 -8.91 11.96 5.53
C GLY A 9 -10.35 11.44 5.49
N LYS A 10 -11.32 12.21 6.00
CA LYS A 10 -12.76 11.91 5.96
C LYS A 10 -13.54 12.83 5.01
N GLU A 11 -12.85 13.70 4.27
CA GLU A 11 -13.51 14.59 3.32
C GLU A 11 -13.93 13.81 2.08
N LYS A 12 -14.97 14.31 1.39
CA LYS A 12 -15.38 13.73 0.12
C LYS A 12 -14.33 14.07 -0.94
N SER A 13 -14.07 13.14 -1.86
CA SER A 13 -13.09 13.32 -2.94
C SER A 13 -13.46 14.47 -3.91
N ASP A 14 -14.73 14.84 -4.00
CA ASP A 14 -15.24 15.95 -4.81
C ASP A 14 -15.32 17.30 -4.07
N SER A 15 -14.95 17.32 -2.78
CA SER A 15 -15.07 18.53 -1.95
C SER A 15 -14.12 19.66 -2.33
N ARG A 16 -13.10 19.38 -3.17
CA ARG A 16 -12.02 20.30 -3.59
C ARG A 16 -11.20 20.89 -2.44
N ARG A 17 -11.28 20.32 -1.24
CA ARG A 17 -10.53 20.76 -0.06
C ARG A 17 -9.23 19.98 0.15
N THR A 18 -9.11 18.81 -0.46
CA THR A 18 -7.91 17.99 -0.47
C THR A 18 -7.37 17.85 -1.89
N ILE A 19 -6.05 17.73 -1.97
CA ILE A 19 -5.33 17.44 -3.22
C ILE A 19 -5.24 15.93 -3.47
N VAL A 20 -5.37 15.13 -2.40
CA VAL A 20 -5.28 13.67 -2.42
C VAL A 20 -6.27 13.06 -1.43
N GLN A 21 -6.82 11.89 -1.78
CA GLN A 21 -7.63 11.06 -0.90
C GLN A 21 -7.02 9.66 -0.82
N LYS A 22 -6.82 9.16 0.40
CA LYS A 22 -6.29 7.81 0.63
C LYS A 22 -7.42 6.79 0.70
N THR A 23 -7.23 5.65 0.03
CA THR A 23 -8.10 4.46 0.12
C THR A 23 -7.26 3.18 0.16
N HIS A 24 -7.84 2.08 0.64
CA HIS A 24 -7.26 0.73 0.62
C HIS A 24 -8.17 -0.28 -0.10
N ILE A 25 -9.18 0.23 -0.80
CA ILE A 25 -10.31 -0.58 -1.27
C ILE A 25 -10.01 -1.10 -2.67
N PRO A 26 -10.24 -2.40 -2.94
CA PRO A 26 -10.11 -2.93 -4.28
C PRO A 26 -11.12 -2.25 -5.21
N THR A 27 -10.60 -1.75 -6.31
CA THR A 27 -11.35 -1.07 -7.37
C THR A 27 -12.31 -2.00 -8.10
N VAL A 28 -12.17 -3.33 -7.96
CA VAL A 28 -13.12 -4.31 -8.50
C VAL A 28 -13.37 -5.39 -7.45
N LEU A 29 -14.42 -5.22 -6.64
CA LEU A 29 -15.10 -6.37 -6.03
C LEU A 29 -16.57 -6.32 -6.43
N ARG A 30 -16.92 -7.19 -7.39
CA ARG A 30 -18.27 -7.69 -7.58
C ARG A 30 -18.71 -8.38 -6.28
N HIS A 31 -19.96 -8.15 -5.89
CA HIS A 31 -20.74 -8.92 -4.90
C HIS A 31 -20.81 -8.47 -3.42
N GLU A 32 -20.58 -7.21 -3.08
CA GLU A 32 -21.24 -6.65 -1.87
C GLU A 32 -21.88 -5.29 -2.16
N HIS A 33 -23.16 -5.13 -1.83
CA HIS A 33 -23.88 -3.85 -1.98
C HIS A 33 -23.24 -2.68 -1.20
N SER A 34 -22.33 -2.97 -0.25
CA SER A 34 -21.56 -1.99 0.52
C SER A 34 -20.35 -1.43 -0.24
N SER A 35 -19.74 -2.20 -1.15
CA SER A 35 -18.52 -1.82 -1.88
C SER A 35 -18.80 -0.86 -3.04
N LEU A 36 -20.01 -0.87 -3.62
CA LEU A 36 -20.44 0.06 -4.68
C LEU A 36 -20.46 1.54 -4.23
N LYS A 37 -20.77 1.83 -2.95
CA LYS A 37 -20.74 3.21 -2.42
C LYS A 37 -19.34 3.76 -2.25
N GLN A 38 -18.35 2.90 -2.01
CA GLN A 38 -16.94 3.27 -1.94
C GLN A 38 -16.26 3.24 -3.32
N TYR A 39 -16.78 2.45 -4.26
CA TYR A 39 -16.45 2.46 -5.68
C TYR A 39 -16.63 3.85 -6.31
N GLN A 40 -17.71 4.53 -5.95
CA GLN A 40 -17.98 5.92 -6.36
C GLN A 40 -16.99 6.94 -5.75
N ALA A 41 -16.30 6.59 -4.65
CA ALA A 41 -15.33 7.48 -4.01
C ALA A 41 -14.00 7.53 -4.78
N THR A 42 -13.66 6.46 -5.51
CA THR A 42 -12.49 6.34 -6.38
C THR A 42 -12.93 6.40 -7.84
N ASN A 43 -13.41 7.56 -8.27
CA ASN A 43 -13.75 7.79 -9.67
C ASN A 43 -12.52 7.47 -10.54
N ALA A 44 -12.67 6.54 -11.48
CA ALA A 44 -11.58 6.01 -12.33
C ALA A 44 -10.90 7.09 -13.17
N SER A 45 -11.56 8.24 -13.35
CA SER A 45 -11.07 9.41 -14.07
C SER A 45 -10.15 10.32 -13.24
N PHE A 46 -9.91 10.03 -11.95
CA PHE A 46 -8.92 10.78 -11.18
C PHE A 46 -7.51 10.20 -11.32
N PRO A 47 -6.48 11.06 -11.47
CA PRO A 47 -5.09 10.62 -11.39
C PRO A 47 -4.83 9.85 -10.09
N THR A 48 -4.19 8.70 -10.20
CA THR A 48 -4.00 7.78 -9.07
C THR A 48 -2.53 7.61 -8.75
N VAL A 49 -2.18 7.70 -7.46
CA VAL A 49 -0.88 7.25 -6.95
C VAL A 49 -1.07 5.88 -6.28
N LEU A 50 -0.48 4.85 -6.86
CA LEU A 50 -0.55 3.48 -6.36
C LEU A 50 0.74 3.10 -5.65
N LEU A 51 0.68 2.92 -4.32
CA LEU A 51 1.80 2.41 -3.53
C LEU A 51 1.78 0.88 -3.47
N LEU A 52 2.74 0.24 -4.12
CA LEU A 52 2.95 -1.21 -4.06
C LEU A 52 4.10 -1.55 -3.12
N ARG A 53 3.98 -2.68 -2.43
CA ARG A 53 4.99 -3.20 -1.51
C ARG A 53 5.15 -4.69 -1.74
N ASN A 54 6.35 -5.22 -1.50
CA ASN A 54 6.61 -6.65 -1.48
C ASN A 54 5.52 -7.41 -0.67
N PRO A 55 4.92 -8.48 -1.23
CA PRO A 55 3.78 -9.16 -0.60
C PRO A 55 4.12 -9.77 0.76
N ALA A 56 5.30 -10.36 0.94
CA ALA A 56 5.71 -10.95 2.21
C ALA A 56 5.76 -9.87 3.31
N ASN A 57 6.40 -8.75 3.02
CA ASN A 57 6.51 -7.63 3.96
C ASN A 57 5.15 -6.96 4.25
N ALA A 58 4.29 -6.85 3.23
CA ALA A 58 2.94 -6.31 3.37
C ALA A 58 2.07 -7.21 4.26
N ILE A 59 2.10 -8.53 4.06
CA ILE A 59 1.31 -9.50 4.80
C ILE A 59 1.73 -9.56 6.28
N ILE A 60 3.03 -9.56 6.60
CA ILE A 60 3.50 -9.47 8.00
C ILE A 60 2.99 -8.18 8.65
N SER A 61 3.11 -7.06 7.94
CA SER A 61 2.67 -5.75 8.44
C SER A 61 1.16 -5.74 8.72
N TYR A 62 0.36 -6.33 7.81
CA TYR A 62 -1.09 -6.40 7.95
C TYR A 62 -1.51 -7.35 9.07
N TYR A 63 -0.86 -8.50 9.21
CA TYR A 63 -1.13 -9.43 10.31
C TYR A 63 -0.86 -8.80 11.67
N LYS A 64 0.28 -8.13 11.83
CA LYS A 64 0.62 -7.40 13.08
C LYS A 64 -0.43 -6.36 13.41
N PHE A 65 -0.88 -5.58 12.42
CA PHE A 65 -1.97 -4.63 12.59
C PHE A 65 -3.28 -5.32 13.00
N MET A 66 -3.64 -6.45 12.38
CA MET A 66 -4.87 -7.16 12.71
C MET A 66 -4.88 -7.74 14.12
N VAL A 67 -3.74 -8.25 14.60
CA VAL A 67 -3.60 -8.83 15.94
C VAL A 67 -3.66 -7.76 17.03
N ARG A 68 -2.99 -6.62 16.84
CA ARG A 68 -2.87 -5.56 17.87
C ARG A 68 -3.85 -4.41 17.70
N LYS A 69 -4.50 -4.30 16.54
CA LYS A 69 -5.22 -3.08 16.10
C LYS A 69 -4.33 -1.82 16.19
N SER A 70 -3.02 -2.01 16.02
CA SER A 70 -1.99 -0.99 16.20
C SER A 70 -0.95 -1.09 15.08
N HIS A 71 -0.52 0.06 14.57
CA HIS A 71 0.48 0.14 13.49
C HIS A 71 1.92 0.03 13.99
N THR A 72 2.15 0.27 15.28
CA THR A 72 3.50 0.40 15.86
C THR A 72 3.86 -0.75 16.80
N GLU A 73 2.88 -1.46 17.34
CA GLU A 73 3.14 -2.55 18.28
C GLU A 73 3.71 -3.80 17.61
N GLN A 74 4.51 -4.54 18.38
CA GLN A 74 5.07 -5.83 18.01
C GLN A 74 4.18 -6.97 18.53
N ILE A 75 4.29 -8.12 17.88
CA ILE A 75 3.65 -9.37 18.34
C ILE A 75 4.75 -10.39 18.63
N PRO A 76 4.55 -11.30 19.59
CA PRO A 76 5.49 -12.38 19.85
C PRO A 76 5.69 -13.28 18.62
N ASP A 77 6.91 -13.78 18.41
CA ASP A 77 7.25 -14.63 17.26
C ASP A 77 6.39 -15.91 17.20
N SER A 78 5.91 -16.38 18.36
CA SER A 78 5.00 -17.52 18.46
C SER A 78 3.68 -17.32 17.68
N GLN A 79 3.24 -16.07 17.48
CA GLN A 79 2.03 -15.76 16.72
C GLN A 79 2.16 -16.18 15.25
N PHE A 80 3.36 -16.09 14.68
CA PHE A 80 3.64 -16.49 13.31
C PHE A 80 3.71 -18.01 13.10
N LYS A 81 3.69 -18.80 14.19
CA LYS A 81 3.69 -20.27 14.12
C LYS A 81 2.29 -20.87 14.22
N THR A 82 1.26 -20.04 14.41
CA THR A 82 -0.11 -20.50 14.65
C THR A 82 -0.83 -20.91 13.36
N LYS A 83 -1.79 -21.85 13.45
CA LYS A 83 -2.72 -22.16 12.34
C LYS A 83 -3.47 -20.91 11.86
N LYS A 84 -3.80 -20.00 12.78
CA LYS A 84 -4.42 -18.71 12.48
C LYS A 84 -3.57 -17.86 11.54
N PHE A 85 -2.25 -17.82 11.75
CA PHE A 85 -1.34 -17.13 10.83
C PHE A 85 -1.33 -17.78 9.45
N ARG A 86 -1.25 -19.12 9.36
CA ARG A 86 -1.27 -19.86 8.08
C ARG A 86 -2.52 -19.56 7.26
N THR A 87 -3.70 -19.68 7.86
CA THR A 87 -4.98 -19.35 7.21
C THR A 87 -5.07 -17.86 6.84
N PHE A 88 -4.44 -16.97 7.61
CA PHE A 88 -4.37 -15.55 7.26
C PHE A 88 -3.50 -15.31 6.02
N VAL A 89 -2.32 -15.94 5.94
CA VAL A 89 -1.41 -15.80 4.79
C VAL A 89 -2.10 -16.22 3.50
N GLU A 90 -2.73 -17.39 3.47
CA GLU A 90 -3.46 -17.89 2.28
C GLU A 90 -4.45 -16.85 1.73
N LYS A 91 -5.29 -16.28 2.60
CA LYS A 91 -6.25 -15.24 2.21
C LYS A 91 -5.58 -13.93 1.82
N ALA A 92 -4.55 -13.54 2.55
CA ALA A 92 -3.88 -12.26 2.34
C ALA A 92 -3.08 -12.23 1.03
N VAL A 93 -2.54 -13.37 0.58
CA VAL A 93 -1.85 -13.47 -0.73
C VAL A 93 -2.82 -13.19 -1.88
N SER A 94 -3.96 -13.88 -1.92
CA SER A 94 -4.97 -13.67 -2.96
C SER A 94 -5.50 -12.23 -2.93
N TYR A 95 -5.82 -11.73 -1.74
CA TYR A 95 -6.32 -10.36 -1.58
C TYR A 95 -5.30 -9.30 -2.01
N TRP A 96 -4.01 -9.47 -1.68
CA TRP A 96 -2.95 -8.57 -2.11
C TRP A 96 -2.82 -8.55 -3.64
N MET A 97 -2.85 -9.73 -4.27
CA MET A 97 -2.75 -9.85 -5.72
C MET A 97 -3.95 -9.17 -6.42
N GLU A 98 -5.16 -9.49 -5.98
CA GLU A 98 -6.40 -8.92 -6.53
C GLU A 98 -6.42 -7.40 -6.39
N LEU A 99 -6.09 -6.88 -5.21
CA LEU A 99 -6.02 -5.44 -4.96
C LEU A 99 -5.02 -4.77 -5.91
N ALA A 100 -3.80 -5.30 -6.02
CA ALA A 100 -2.77 -4.74 -6.88
C ALA A 100 -3.16 -4.76 -8.36
N VAL A 101 -3.62 -5.91 -8.88
CA VAL A 101 -4.02 -6.05 -10.28
C VAL A 101 -5.22 -5.16 -10.60
N ASN A 102 -6.24 -5.16 -9.75
CA ASN A 102 -7.42 -4.32 -9.96
C ASN A 102 -7.07 -2.83 -9.93
N SER A 103 -6.19 -2.39 -9.03
CA SER A 103 -5.75 -0.98 -9.00
C SER A 103 -4.94 -0.59 -10.24
N LEU A 104 -4.14 -1.51 -10.78
CA LEU A 104 -3.37 -1.28 -12.01
C LEU A 104 -4.26 -1.17 -13.25
N LEU A 105 -5.29 -2.00 -13.35
CA LEU A 105 -6.13 -2.10 -14.56
C LEU A 105 -7.36 -1.17 -14.55
N TRP A 106 -7.77 -0.67 -13.39
CA TRP A 106 -9.03 0.07 -13.25
C TRP A 106 -8.96 1.54 -13.68
N THR A 107 -7.80 2.17 -13.56
CA THR A 107 -7.71 3.62 -13.76
C THR A 107 -7.79 4.00 -15.23
N GLU A 108 -8.69 4.92 -15.56
CA GLU A 108 -8.83 5.53 -16.89
C GLU A 108 -7.97 6.80 -17.03
N ALA A 109 -7.39 7.24 -15.91
CA ALA A 109 -6.58 8.44 -15.79
C ALA A 109 -5.09 8.09 -15.66
N PRO A 110 -4.20 9.10 -15.69
CA PRO A 110 -2.79 8.88 -15.42
C PRO A 110 -2.58 8.16 -14.09
N LEU A 111 -1.69 7.17 -14.10
CA LEU A 111 -1.30 6.37 -12.94
C LEU A 111 0.16 6.64 -12.60
N HIS A 112 0.45 6.75 -11.31
CA HIS A 112 1.81 6.82 -10.79
C HIS A 112 2.05 5.66 -9.83
N VAL A 113 2.91 4.72 -10.20
CA VAL A 113 3.24 3.57 -9.34
C VAL A 113 4.46 3.89 -8.48
N LEU A 114 4.25 3.94 -7.17
CA LEU A 114 5.29 4.03 -6.15
C LEU A 114 5.61 2.65 -5.61
N TYR A 115 6.91 2.40 -5.39
CA TYR A 115 7.39 1.16 -4.80
C TYR A 115 7.85 1.46 -3.39
N TYR A 116 7.25 0.80 -2.41
CA TYR A 116 7.54 1.03 -1.00
C TYR A 116 9.02 0.87 -0.69
N GLU A 117 9.67 -0.10 -1.31
CA GLU A 117 11.10 -0.35 -1.14
C GLU A 117 11.94 0.85 -1.59
N ARG A 118 11.62 1.46 -2.74
CA ARG A 118 12.28 2.69 -3.21
C ARG A 118 11.90 3.91 -2.36
N LEU A 119 10.64 3.99 -1.91
CA LEU A 119 10.19 5.06 -1.02
C LEU A 119 10.93 5.05 0.31
N VAL A 120 11.33 3.88 0.82
CA VAL A 120 12.14 3.76 2.03
C VAL A 120 13.60 4.16 1.76
N GLU A 121 14.13 3.82 0.59
CA GLU A 121 15.53 4.10 0.22
C GLU A 121 15.75 5.58 -0.16
N GLU A 122 14.88 6.15 -0.99
CA GLU A 122 14.98 7.50 -1.55
C GLU A 122 13.69 8.32 -1.32
N PRO A 123 13.25 8.54 -0.07
CA PRO A 123 11.92 9.11 0.24
C PRO A 123 11.66 10.48 -0.37
N LEU A 124 12.66 11.37 -0.37
CA LEU A 124 12.51 12.72 -0.92
C LEU A 124 12.42 12.72 -2.45
N LYS A 125 13.10 11.78 -3.12
CA LYS A 125 13.06 11.63 -4.58
C LYS A 125 11.70 11.10 -5.02
N GLU A 126 11.21 10.06 -4.34
CA GLU A 126 9.88 9.50 -4.61
C GLU A 126 8.79 10.54 -4.29
N LEU A 127 8.94 11.35 -3.24
CA LEU A 127 8.02 12.45 -2.95
C LEU A 127 8.00 13.51 -4.07
N ARG A 128 9.16 13.93 -4.58
CA ARG A 128 9.22 14.88 -5.73
C ARG A 128 8.53 14.31 -6.96
N SER A 129 8.75 13.04 -7.25
CA SER A 129 8.08 12.33 -8.34
C SER A 129 6.54 12.38 -8.20
N VAL A 130 6.02 12.19 -6.98
CA VAL A 130 4.59 12.34 -6.69
C VAL A 130 4.10 13.76 -6.89
N LEU A 131 4.83 14.77 -6.39
CA LEU A 131 4.45 16.17 -6.54
C LEU A 131 4.39 16.57 -8.01
N ALA A 132 5.39 16.17 -8.80
CA ALA A 132 5.42 16.38 -10.24
C ALA A 132 4.21 15.72 -10.94
N PHE A 133 3.90 14.47 -10.59
CA PHE A 133 2.71 13.78 -11.11
C PHE A 133 1.40 14.51 -10.77
N LEU A 134 1.27 14.98 -9.54
CA LEU A 134 0.10 15.74 -9.07
C LEU A 134 0.08 17.20 -9.55
N ARG A 135 1.13 17.65 -10.26
CA ARG A 135 1.33 19.05 -10.68
C ARG A 135 1.30 20.03 -9.52
N VAL A 136 1.83 19.61 -8.38
CA VAL A 136 2.01 20.46 -7.20
C VAL A 136 3.43 21.05 -7.26
N PRO A 137 3.58 22.37 -7.27
CA PRO A 137 4.90 23.00 -7.25
C PRO A 137 5.72 22.55 -6.05
N GLU A 138 7.00 22.29 -6.27
CA GLU A 138 7.94 22.00 -5.19
C GLU A 138 8.19 23.26 -4.36
N ASP A 139 8.26 23.08 -3.04
CA ASP A 139 8.65 24.11 -2.09
C ASP A 139 9.85 23.57 -1.32
N GLU A 140 11.04 24.08 -1.63
CA GLU A 140 12.29 23.59 -1.06
C GLU A 140 12.37 23.79 0.46
N GLY A 141 11.70 24.81 1.01
CA GLY A 141 11.59 24.99 2.45
C GLY A 141 10.79 23.87 3.11
N ARG A 142 9.68 23.45 2.48
CA ARG A 142 8.90 22.29 2.93
C ARG A 142 9.64 20.98 2.72
N MET A 143 10.36 20.82 1.62
CA MET A 143 11.18 19.63 1.36
C MET A 143 12.30 19.48 2.40
N ALA A 144 12.96 20.58 2.78
CA ALA A 144 13.95 20.58 3.85
C ALA A 144 13.33 20.18 5.21
N CYS A 145 12.17 20.75 5.57
CA CYS A 145 11.44 20.37 6.78
C CYS A 145 11.07 18.88 6.80
N ILE A 146 10.61 18.33 5.66
CA ILE A 146 10.31 16.89 5.54
C ILE A 146 11.58 16.06 5.67
N ALA A 147 12.72 16.50 5.13
CA ALA A 147 14.00 15.80 5.25
C ALA A 147 14.41 15.58 6.71
N GLU A 148 14.15 16.56 7.59
CA GLU A 148 14.40 16.46 9.03
C GLU A 148 13.35 15.62 9.79
N HIS A 149 12.22 15.30 9.13
CA HIS A 149 11.06 14.66 9.74
C HIS A 149 10.53 13.46 8.94
N LEU A 150 11.41 12.77 8.20
CA LEU A 150 11.06 11.58 7.43
C LEU A 150 10.41 10.48 8.29
N GLU A 151 10.80 10.43 9.56
CA GLU A 151 10.28 9.48 10.52
C GLU A 151 9.12 10.07 11.32
N GLY A 152 7.92 9.61 10.99
CA GLY A 152 6.69 9.99 11.70
C GLY A 152 6.35 9.10 12.90
N LYS A 153 5.26 9.45 13.58
CA LYS A 153 4.70 8.71 14.75
C LYS A 153 4.32 7.25 14.46
N PHE A 154 4.26 6.86 13.20
CA PHE A 154 3.85 5.52 12.75
C PHE A 154 5.02 4.59 12.43
N LYS A 155 6.28 5.02 12.56
CA LYS A 155 7.44 4.13 12.39
C LYS A 155 7.48 3.11 13.53
N ARG A 156 7.46 1.82 13.19
CA ARG A 156 7.65 0.73 14.15
C ARG A 156 9.14 0.67 14.57
N LYS A 157 9.42 0.80 15.87
CA LYS A 157 10.76 0.58 16.42
C LYS A 157 11.11 -0.92 16.40
N GLY A 158 12.32 -1.26 15.95
CA GLY A 158 12.86 -2.64 16.03
C GLY A 158 12.19 -3.64 15.09
N ASN A 159 12.18 -3.37 13.78
CA ASN A 159 11.64 -4.32 12.80
C ASN A 159 12.63 -5.49 12.64
N LYS A 160 12.51 -6.54 13.47
CA LYS A 160 13.20 -7.81 13.20
C LYS A 160 12.73 -8.32 11.84
N ASN A 161 13.68 -8.57 10.94
CA ASN A 161 13.39 -9.23 9.68
C ASN A 161 13.08 -10.70 10.00
N ILE A 162 11.80 -11.05 10.05
CA ILE A 162 11.34 -12.40 10.34
C ILE A 162 10.83 -12.97 9.02
N ASP A 163 11.25 -14.19 8.72
CA ASP A 163 10.70 -14.98 7.63
C ASP A 163 9.91 -16.16 8.20
N PRO A 164 8.61 -15.96 8.50
CA PRO A 164 7.79 -16.99 9.14
C PRO A 164 7.21 -17.99 8.15
N TYR A 165 7.49 -17.83 6.85
CA TYR A 165 6.73 -18.45 5.79
C TYR A 165 7.20 -19.87 5.48
N THR A 166 6.25 -20.75 5.18
CA THR A 166 6.56 -22.06 4.61
C THR A 166 7.01 -21.92 3.16
N VAL A 167 7.66 -22.95 2.61
CA VAL A 167 8.04 -22.99 1.19
C VAL A 167 6.82 -22.83 0.27
N GLN A 168 5.70 -23.45 0.64
CA GLN A 168 4.45 -23.34 -0.11
C GLN A 168 3.90 -21.91 -0.10
N GLU A 169 3.87 -21.25 1.06
CA GLU A 169 3.42 -19.85 1.16
C GLU A 169 4.32 -18.89 0.37
N LYS A 170 5.65 -19.09 0.41
CA LYS A 170 6.61 -18.34 -0.42
C LYS A 170 6.33 -18.54 -1.91
N THR A 171 6.02 -19.77 -2.30
CA THR A 171 5.72 -20.11 -3.70
C THR A 171 4.43 -19.41 -4.17
N SER A 172 3.39 -19.40 -3.33
CA SER A 172 2.14 -18.66 -3.58
C SER A 172 2.37 -17.15 -3.67
N MET A 173 3.18 -16.57 -2.77
CA MET A 173 3.54 -15.15 -2.83
C MET A 173 4.35 -14.82 -4.08
N ALA A 174 5.29 -15.67 -4.47
CA ALA A 174 6.06 -15.48 -5.69
C ALA A 174 5.18 -15.58 -6.94
N ALA A 175 4.19 -16.48 -6.96
CA ALA A 175 3.21 -16.56 -8.03
C ALA A 175 2.35 -15.30 -8.13
N ALA A 176 1.85 -14.80 -7.00
CA ALA A 176 1.11 -13.54 -6.92
C ALA A 176 1.95 -12.34 -7.39
N ALA A 177 3.20 -12.24 -6.94
CA ALA A 177 4.13 -11.19 -7.37
C ALA A 177 4.42 -11.26 -8.87
N ARG A 178 4.59 -12.47 -9.44
CA ARG A 178 4.74 -12.65 -10.89
C ARG A 178 3.51 -12.18 -11.66
N ALA A 179 2.30 -12.44 -11.16
CA ALA A 179 1.07 -11.96 -11.80
C ALA A 179 1.03 -10.41 -11.81
N VAL A 180 1.31 -9.77 -10.68
CA VAL A 180 1.38 -8.30 -10.58
C VAL A 180 2.48 -7.72 -11.47
N ASN A 181 3.66 -8.34 -11.49
CA ASN A 181 4.78 -7.91 -12.33
C ASN A 181 4.48 -7.99 -13.82
N ARG A 182 3.76 -9.04 -14.27
CA ARG A 182 3.29 -9.12 -15.66
C ARG A 182 2.39 -7.94 -15.99
N THR A 183 1.45 -7.60 -15.12
CA THR A 183 0.57 -6.44 -15.31
C THR A 183 1.34 -5.12 -15.33
N LEU A 184 2.30 -4.93 -14.42
CA LEU A 184 3.17 -3.75 -14.39
C LEU A 184 3.93 -3.59 -15.71
N GLN A 185 4.54 -4.66 -16.19
CA GLN A 185 5.33 -4.66 -17.43
C GLN A 185 4.45 -4.37 -18.66
N LEU A 186 3.25 -4.95 -18.73
CA LEU A 186 2.29 -4.66 -19.80
C LEU A 186 1.89 -3.18 -19.85
N LEU A 187 1.87 -2.51 -18.69
CA LEU A 187 1.58 -1.09 -18.56
C LEU A 187 2.84 -0.19 -18.64
N GLY A 188 4.02 -0.76 -18.92
CA GLY A 188 5.27 -0.02 -19.06
C GLY A 188 5.96 0.35 -17.74
N TYR A 189 5.53 -0.21 -16.60
CA TYR A 189 6.17 0.01 -15.30
C TYR A 189 7.26 -1.04 -15.02
N ALA A 190 8.24 -0.64 -14.19
CA ALA A 190 9.22 -1.56 -13.65
C ALA A 190 8.56 -2.67 -12.81
N PRO A 191 9.12 -3.88 -12.74
CA PRO A 191 8.62 -4.90 -11.83
C PRO A 191 8.87 -4.52 -10.36
N LEU A 192 8.11 -5.13 -9.44
CA LEU A 192 8.44 -5.13 -8.02
C LEU A 192 9.84 -5.74 -7.80
N PRO A 193 10.63 -5.22 -6.83
CA PRO A 193 11.91 -5.82 -6.47
C PRO A 193 11.77 -7.30 -6.14
N SER A 194 12.75 -8.11 -6.55
CA SER A 194 12.77 -9.54 -6.28
C SER A 194 12.85 -9.82 -4.78
N TYR A 195 12.18 -10.89 -4.35
CA TYR A 195 12.34 -11.43 -3.01
C TYR A 195 13.57 -12.35 -3.00
N ASN A 196 14.62 -11.94 -2.30
CA ASN A 196 15.75 -12.80 -1.93
C ASN A 196 15.64 -13.15 -0.44
#